data_AF-A0A4R5CBB4-F1
#
_entry.id   AF-A0A4R5CBB4-F1
#
_cell.length_a   1.000
_cell.length_b   1.000
_cell.length_c   1.000
_cell.angle_alpha   90.00
_cell.angle_beta   90.00
_cell.angle_gamma   90.00
#
_symmetry.space_group_name_H-M   'P 1'
#
loop_
_entity.id
_entity.type
_entity.pdbx_description
1 polymer ?
#
loop_
_entity_poly.entity_id
_entity_poly.type
_entity_poly.pdbx_seq_one_letter_code
_entity_poly.pdbx_strand_id
1 'polypeptide(L)' 'MDPFTAAWVLWIAAFIVIEGRALKRGQPGDTLSEHVWTWFGVKRGWAWKRAALAAFMAWLSVHFVFGWMTL' A
#
# COMPACT_ATOMS: atom_id res chain seq x y z
N MET A 1 2.77 21.12 14.39
CA MET A 1 2.47 19.74 13.95
C MET A 1 3.78 18.97 14.03
N ASP A 2 3.76 17.73 14.52
CA ASP A 2 4.97 16.90 14.57
C ASP A 2 5.51 16.65 13.14
N PRO A 3 6.84 16.70 12.90
CA PRO A 3 7.40 16.55 11.56
C PRO A 3 7.03 15.23 10.88
N PHE A 4 6.95 14.12 11.62
CA PHE A 4 6.52 12.85 11.07
C PHE A 4 5.04 12.88 10.69
N THR A 5 4.21 13.53 11.50
CA THR A 5 2.79 13.75 11.19
C THR A 5 2.63 14.52 9.88
N ALA A 6 3.40 15.61 9.70
CA ALA A 6 3.37 16.39 8.46
C ALA A 6 3.82 15.55 7.24
N ALA A 7 4.88 14.75 7.40
CA ALA A 7 5.37 13.86 6.35
C ALA A 7 4.30 12.82 5.94
N TRP A 8 3.64 12.19 6.91
CA TRP A 8 2.56 11.24 6.64
C TRP A 8 1.36 11.88 5.93
N VAL A 9 0.93 13.06 6.37
CA VAL A 9 -0.18 13.79 5.74
C VAL A 9 0.16 14.15 4.30
N LEU A 10 1.37 14.68 4.05
CA LEU A 10 1.82 15.03 2.70
C LEU A 10 1.89 13.80 1.80
N TRP A 11 2.42 12.68 2.32
CA TRP A 11 2.50 11.43 1.59
C TRP A 11 1.12 10.88 1.21
N ILE A 12 0.15 10.87 2.14
CA ILE A 12 -1.23 10.43 1.88
C ILE A 12 -1.90 11.34 0.83
N ALA A 13 -1.73 12.66 0.95
CA ALA A 13 -2.28 13.61 -0.02
C ALA A 13 -1.70 13.38 -1.43
N ALA A 14 -0.38 13.19 -1.54
CA ALA A 14 0.27 12.87 -2.80
C ALA A 14 -0.24 11.54 -3.38
N PHE A 15 -0.37 10.50 -2.56
CA PHE A 15 -0.93 9.21 -2.97
C PHE A 15 -2.34 9.37 -3.56
N ILE A 16 -3.25 10.08 -2.89
CA ILE A 16 -4.63 10.28 -3.36
C ILE A 16 -4.64 10.99 -4.72
N VAL A 17 -3.82 12.02 -4.91
CA VAL A 17 -3.75 12.77 -6.18
C VAL A 17 -3.23 11.90 -7.31
N ILE A 18 -2.14 11.17 -7.07
CA ILE A 18 -1.50 10.32 -8.09
C ILE A 18 -2.41 9.15 -8.46
N GLU A 19 -2.87 8.38 -7.47
CA GLU A 19 -3.73 7.22 -7.67
C GLU A 19 -5.09 7.64 -8.27
N GLY A 20 -5.66 8.75 -7.80
CA GLY A 20 -6.91 9.28 -8.35
C GLY A 20 -6.80 9.70 -9.82
N ARG A 21 -5.65 10.26 -10.23
CA ARG A 21 -5.38 10.60 -11.63
C ARG A 21 -5.13 9.33 -12.47
N ALA A 22 -4.41 8.35 -11.92
CA ALA A 22 -4.20 7.05 -12.54
C ALA A 22 -5.53 6.33 -12.80
N LEU A 23 -6.42 6.28 -11.82
CA LEU A 23 -7.76 5.68 -11.96
C LEU A 23 -8.61 6.37 -13.03
N LYS A 24 -8.53 7.71 -13.14
CA LYS A 24 -9.23 8.45 -14.20
C LYS A 24 -8.64 8.19 -15.59
N ARG A 25 -7.32 7.96 -15.69
CA ARG A 25 -6.66 7.65 -16.96
C ARG A 25 -6.94 6.21 -17.41
N GLY A 26 -7.02 5.28 -16.45
CA GLY A 26 -7.39 3.89 -16.68
C GLY A 26 -6.41 3.10 -17.55
N GLN A 27 -5.16 3.55 -17.68
CA GLN A 27 -4.15 2.82 -18.46
C GLN A 27 -3.49 1.74 -17.59
N PRO A 28 -3.21 0.55 -18.15
CA PRO A 28 -2.49 -0.49 -17.43
C PRO A 28 -1.09 -0.03 -17.02
N GLY A 29 -0.76 -0.24 -15.74
CA GLY A 29 0.53 0.13 -15.15
C GLY A 29 0.55 1.49 -14.47
N ASP A 30 -0.60 2.17 -14.31
CA ASP A 30 -0.64 3.52 -13.73
C ASP A 30 -0.82 3.53 -12.22
N THR A 31 -1.48 2.51 -11.67
CA THR A 31 -1.85 2.51 -10.26
C THR A 31 -0.76 1.89 -9.40
N LEU A 32 -0.62 2.38 -8.16
CA LEU A 32 0.29 1.79 -7.19
C LEU A 32 -0.10 0.33 -6.90
N SER A 33 -1.40 0.04 -6.87
CA SER A 33 -1.91 -1.33 -6.68
C SER A 33 -1.40 -2.31 -7.76
N GLU A 34 -1.33 -1.89 -9.02
CA GLU A 34 -0.77 -2.72 -10.11
C GLU A 34 0.73 -2.96 -9.97
N HIS A 35 1.47 -1.96 -9.50
CA HIS A 35 2.90 -2.12 -9.21
C HIS A 35 3.11 -3.11 -8.06
N VAL A 36 2.34 -3.00 -6.98
CA VAL A 36 2.37 -3.95 -5.85
C VAL A 36 2.06 -5.37 -6.34
N TRP A 37 1.03 -5.56 -7.17
CA TRP A 37 0.72 -6.87 -7.74
C TRP A 37 1.86 -7.42 -8.59
N THR A 38 2.54 -6.57 -9.34
CA THR A 38 3.70 -6.93 -10.15
C THR A 38 4.86 -7.39 -9.28
N TRP A 39 5.21 -6.64 -8.22
CA TRP A 39 6.31 -6.97 -7.32
C TRP A 39 6.09 -8.28 -6.56
N PHE A 40 4.86 -8.50 -6.10
CA PHE A 40 4.47 -9.70 -5.36
C PHE A 40 4.01 -10.86 -6.25
N GLY A 41 4.10 -10.70 -7.57
CA GLY A 41 3.79 -11.77 -8.52
C GLY A 41 2.37 -12.30 -8.40
N VAL A 42 1.41 -11.44 -8.04
CA VAL A 42 0.00 -11.82 -7.84
C VAL A 42 -0.57 -12.46 -9.11
N LYS A 43 -0.22 -11.92 -10.28
CA LYS A 43 -0.62 -12.44 -11.60
C LYS A 43 0.36 -13.50 -12.16
N ARG A 44 1.49 -13.78 -11.50
CA ARG A 44 2.56 -14.70 -11.95
C ARG A 44 2.64 -16.00 -11.14
N GLY A 45 1.75 -16.21 -10.17
CA GLY A 45 1.66 -17.47 -9.42
C GLY A 45 2.73 -17.69 -8.34
N TRP A 46 3.43 -16.66 -7.88
CA TRP A 46 4.50 -16.82 -6.88
C TRP A 46 3.91 -16.91 -5.47
N ALA A 47 3.59 -18.15 -5.05
CA ALA A 47 2.86 -18.43 -3.82
C ALA A 47 3.49 -17.82 -2.56
N TRP A 48 4.81 -17.88 -2.40
CA TRP A 48 5.50 -17.35 -1.22
C TRP A 48 5.45 -15.82 -1.13
N LYS A 49 5.57 -15.10 -2.27
CA LYS A 49 5.48 -13.63 -2.29
C LYS A 49 4.07 -13.18 -1.92
N ARG A 50 3.06 -13.86 -2.46
CA ARG A 50 1.66 -13.61 -2.12
C ARG A 50 1.37 -13.89 -0.65
N ALA A 51 1.92 -14.98 -0.11
CA ALA A 51 1.81 -15.30 1.32
C ALA A 51 2.48 -14.24 2.20
N ALA A 52 3.67 -13.76 1.82
CA ALA A 52 4.36 -12.69 2.53
C ALA A 52 3.54 -11.37 2.51
N LEU A 53 2.99 -11.00 1.35
CA LEU A 53 2.10 -9.83 1.26
C LEU A 53 0.85 -10.00 2.14
N ALA A 54 0.21 -11.17 2.11
CA ALA A 54 -0.97 -11.44 2.91
C ALA A 54 -0.68 -11.39 4.41
N ALA A 55 0.43 -11.99 4.86
CA ALA A 55 0.87 -11.92 6.25
C ALA A 55 1.16 -10.48 6.68
N PHE A 56 1.83 -9.70 5.83
CA PHE A 56 2.09 -8.29 6.10
C PHE A 56 0.79 -7.47 6.19
N MET A 57 -0.17 -7.69 5.29
CA MET A 57 -1.48 -7.01 5.34
C MET A 57 -2.29 -7.38 6.58
N ALA A 58 -2.28 -8.66 6.98
CA ALA A 58 -2.93 -9.14 8.19
C ALA A 58 -2.31 -8.47 9.43
N TRP A 59 -0.97 -8.48 9.53
CA TRP A 59 -0.26 -7.80 10.60
C TRP A 59 -0.56 -6.30 10.64
N LEU A 60 -0.48 -5.61 9.50
CA LEU A 60 -0.72 -4.16 9.41
C LEU A 60 -2.13 -3.79 9.89
N SER A 61 -3.12 -4.60 9.51
CA SER A 61 -4.51 -4.41 9.93
C SER A 61 -4.67 -4.58 11.43
N VAL A 62 -4.12 -5.65 12.01
CA VAL A 62 -4.15 -5.90 13.46
C VAL A 62 -3.44 -4.78 14.21
N HIS A 63 -2.29 -4.33 13.72
CA HIS A 63 -1.50 -3.27 14.33
C HIS A 63 -2.29 -1.95 14.42
N PHE A 64 -2.92 -1.51 13.31
CA PHE A 64 -3.71 -0.27 13.31
C PHE A 64 -5.01 -0.37 14.11
N VAL A 65 -5.67 -1.53 14.14
CA VAL A 65 -6.96 -1.70 14.83
C VAL A 65 -6.79 -1.84 16.33
N PHE A 66 -5.81 -2.63 16.78
CA PHE A 66 -5.65 -2.99 18.20
C PHE A 66 -4.50 -2.26 18.90
N GLY A 67 -3.67 -1.50 18.18
CA GLY A 67 -2.53 -0.79 18.75
C GLY A 67 -1.44 -1.71 19.33
N TRP A 68 -1.45 -2.99 18.94
CA TRP A 68 -0.51 -3.99 19.41
C TRP A 68 0.91 -3.71 18.89
N MET A 69 1.94 -3.78 19.74
CA MET A 69 3.33 -3.33 19.47
C MET A 69 3.48 -1.81 19.30
N THR A 70 2.94 -1.04 20.24
CA THR A 70 3.37 0.35 20.47
C THR A 70 4.61 0.34 21.38
N LEU A 71 5.60 1.20 21.09
CA LEU A 71 6.80 1.42 21.91
C LEU A 71 6.48 2.29 23.13
#